data_AF-A0A5W5V2P3-F1
#
_entry.id   AF-A0A5W5V2P3-F1
#
_cell.length_a   1.000
_cell.length_b   1.000
_cell.length_c   1.000
_cell.angle_alpha   90.00
_cell.angle_beta   90.00
_cell.angle_gamma   90.00
#
_symmetry.space_group_name_H-M   'P 1'
#
loop_
_entity.id
_entity.type
_entity.pdbx_description
1 polymer ?
#
loop_
_entity_poly.entity_id
_entity_poly.type
_entity_poly.pdbx_seq_one_letter_code
_entity_poly.pdbx_strand_id
1 'polypeptide(L)' 'MELTSTRKKANAITSSILNRIAIRGQRKVADALGVNESQISRWKGDFIPKIGMLLAVLEWGVEDEE' A
#
# COMPACT_ATOMS: atom_id res chain seq x y z
N MET A 1 -1.29 20.34 -12.90
CA MET A 1 -2.41 19.51 -12.40
C MET A 1 -2.01 18.07 -12.05
N GLU A 2 -0.80 17.63 -12.42
CA GLU A 2 -0.31 16.25 -12.20
C GLU A 2 -0.12 15.83 -10.72
N LEU A 3 0.56 16.63 -9.90
CA LEU A 3 0.99 16.21 -8.55
C LEU A 3 -0.17 15.93 -7.57
N THR A 4 -1.26 16.72 -7.67
CA THR A 4 -2.45 16.53 -6.83
C THR A 4 -3.18 15.23 -7.18
N SER A 5 -3.19 14.87 -8.46
CA SER A 5 -3.71 13.60 -8.97
C SER A 5 -2.92 12.42 -8.40
N THR A 6 -1.58 12.46 -8.48
CA THR A 6 -0.70 11.40 -7.98
C THR A 6 -0.86 11.17 -6.48
N ARG A 7 -0.96 12.23 -5.67
CA ARG A 7 -1.16 12.12 -4.22
C ARG A 7 -2.51 11.46 -3.88
N LYS A 8 -3.57 11.77 -4.63
CA LYS A 8 -4.89 11.13 -4.45
C LYS A 8 -4.84 9.64 -4.81
N LYS A 9 -4.20 9.29 -5.93
CA LYS A 9 -3.95 7.89 -6.34
C LYS A 9 -3.13 7.14 -5.28
N ALA A 10 -2.08 7.75 -4.75
CA ALA A 10 -1.24 7.18 -3.70
C ALA A 10 -2.01 6.85 -2.43
N ASN A 11 -2.91 7.73 -2.00
CA ASN A 11 -3.76 7.49 -0.84
C ASN A 11 -4.74 6.33 -1.07
N ALA A 12 -5.32 6.23 -2.27
CA ALA A 12 -6.21 5.13 -2.63
C ALA A 12 -5.47 3.77 -2.59
N ILE A 13 -4.27 3.72 -3.19
CA ILE A 13 -3.41 2.53 -3.18
C ILE A 13 -3.00 2.15 -1.76
N THR A 14 -2.55 3.13 -0.96
CA THR A 14 -2.17 2.92 0.44
C THR A 14 -3.32 2.31 1.25
N SER A 15 -4.53 2.88 1.14
CA SER A 15 -5.72 2.35 1.80
C SER A 15 -6.07 0.94 1.33
N SER A 16 -5.95 0.65 0.03
CA SER A 16 -6.18 -0.69 -0.52
C SER A 16 -5.22 -1.72 0.05
N ILE A 17 -3.91 -1.40 0.14
CA ILE A 17 -2.89 -2.27 0.74
C ILE A 17 -3.22 -2.52 2.22
N LEU A 18 -3.50 -1.46 2.99
CA LEU A 18 -3.83 -1.59 4.42
C LEU A 18 -5.09 -2.43 4.64
N ASN A 19 -6.12 -2.27 3.81
CA ASN A 19 -7.33 -3.07 3.87
C ASN A 19 -7.06 -4.54 3.55
N ARG A 20 -6.28 -4.84 2.50
CA ARG A 20 -5.90 -6.22 2.17
C ARG A 20 -5.09 -6.89 3.28
N ILE A 21 -4.21 -6.14 3.96
CA ILE A 21 -3.49 -6.63 5.15
C ILE A 21 -4.48 -6.92 6.28
N ALA A 22 -5.48 -6.06 6.50
CA ALA A 22 -6.50 -6.29 7.52
C ALA A 22 -7.36 -7.54 7.23
N ILE A 23 -7.81 -7.71 5.98
CA ILE A 23 -8.61 -8.87 5.53
C ILE A 23 -7.81 -10.18 5.65
N ARG A 24 -6.54 -10.18 5.21
CA ARG A 24 -5.68 -11.37 5.30
C ARG A 24 -5.25 -11.69 6.73
N GLY A 25 -5.17 -10.66 7.59
CA GLY A 25 -4.66 -10.75 8.95
C GLY A 25 -3.16 -10.46 9.01
N GLN A 26 -2.78 -9.56 9.91
CA GLN A 26 -1.41 -9.05 10.03
C GLN A 26 -0.37 -10.16 10.26
N ARG A 27 -0.66 -11.11 11.15
CA ARG A 27 0.19 -12.28 11.40
C ARG A 27 0.43 -13.13 10.17
N LYS A 28 -0.63 -13.47 9.41
CA LYS A 28 -0.49 -14.28 8.18
C LYS A 28 0.35 -13.57 7.12
N VAL A 29 0.21 -12.24 7.02
CA VAL A 29 1.03 -11.42 6.12
C VAL A 29 2.49 -11.41 6.59
N ALA A 30 2.73 -11.29 7.90
CA ALA A 30 4.07 -11.33 8.48
C ALA A 30 4.75 -12.69 8.21
N ASP A 31 4.04 -13.79 8.45
CA ASP A 31 4.51 -15.15 8.21
C ASP A 31 4.85 -15.37 6.73
N ALA A 32 4.01 -14.91 5.81
CA ALA A 32 4.23 -15.03 4.37
C ALA A 32 5.43 -14.21 3.87
N LEU A 33 5.73 -13.09 4.53
CA LEU A 33 6.85 -12.22 4.19
C LEU A 33 8.14 -12.60 4.94
N GLY A 34 8.10 -13.57 5.84
CA GLY A 34 9.25 -13.96 6.67
C GLY A 34 9.70 -12.87 7.64
N VAL A 35 8.78 -11.99 8.05
CA VAL A 35 9.06 -10.86 8.96
C VAL A 35 8.28 -10.99 10.27
N ASN A 36 8.72 -10.27 11.29
CA ASN A 36 7.98 -10.25 12.55
C ASN A 36 6.70 -9.39 12.43
N GLU A 37 5.62 -9.80 13.09
CA GLU A 37 4.35 -9.05 13.09
C GLU A 37 4.51 -7.58 13.53
N SER A 38 5.43 -7.29 14.45
CA SER A 38 5.73 -5.92 14.88
C SER A 38 6.32 -5.05 13.75
N GLN A 39 7.00 -5.64 12.77
CA GLN A 39 7.52 -4.92 11.60
C GLN A 39 6.37 -4.49 10.70
N ILE A 40 5.37 -5.35 10.50
CA ILE A 40 4.19 -4.99 9.70
C ILE A 40 3.45 -3.81 10.34
N SER A 41 3.33 -3.77 11.66
CA SER A 41 2.72 -2.63 12.36
C SER A 41 3.48 -1.32 12.10
N ARG A 42 4.82 -1.35 12.17
CA ARG A 42 5.66 -0.19 11.85
C ARG A 42 5.46 0.28 10.40
N TRP A 43 5.48 -0.67 9.45
CA TRP A 43 5.36 -0.39 8.03
C TRP A 43 4.09 0.38 7.66
N LYS A 44 2.98 0.16 8.39
CA LYS A 44 1.73 0.89 8.14
C LYS A 44 1.88 2.41 8.25
N GLY A 45 2.79 2.89 9.12
CA GLY A 45 3.00 4.32 9.35
C GLY A 45 4.02 4.97 8.42
N ASP A 46 5.02 4.23 7.94
CA ASP A 46 6.19 4.81 7.25
C ASP A 46 6.44 4.22 5.86
N PHE A 47 6.36 2.90 5.70
CA PHE A 47 6.77 2.19 4.50
C PHE A 47 5.62 2.05 3.49
N ILE A 48 4.43 1.67 3.94
CA ILE A 48 3.26 1.47 3.09
C ILE A 48 2.83 2.78 2.40
N PRO A 49 2.86 3.96 3.05
CA PRO A 49 2.61 5.23 2.35
C PRO A 49 3.64 5.54 1.25
N LYS A 50 4.92 5.20 1.46
CA LYS A 50 5.99 5.37 0.46
C LYS A 50 5.77 4.43 -0.73
N ILE A 51 5.39 3.18 -0.47
CA ILE A 51 5.01 2.23 -1.52
C ILE A 51 3.80 2.77 -2.29
N GLY A 52 2.75 3.24 -1.61
CA GLY A 52 1.58 3.79 -2.27
C GLY A 52 1.91 4.97 -3.19
N MET A 53 2.82 5.86 -2.76
CA MET A 53 3.32 6.95 -3.61
C MET A 53 4.15 6.43 -4.79
N LEU A 54 5.06 5.48 -4.55
CA LEU A 54 5.85 4.88 -5.62
C LEU A 54 4.95 4.24 -6.69
N LEU A 55 3.98 3.44 -6.27
CA LEU A 55 3.02 2.80 -7.16
C LEU A 55 2.17 3.83 -7.92
N ALA A 56 1.77 4.93 -7.28
CA ALA A 56 1.04 6.01 -7.96
C ALA A 56 1.89 6.74 -9.01
N VAL A 57 3.18 6.95 -8.75
CA VAL A 57 4.12 7.57 -9.70
C VAL A 57 4.41 6.64 -10.88
N LEU A 58 4.49 5.34 -10.63
CA LEU A 58 4.66 4.31 -11.66
C LEU A 58 3.36 3.99 -12.41
N GLU A 59 2.27 4.69 -12.10
CA GLU A 59 0.92 4.43 -12.62
C GLU A 59 0.47 2.97 -12.44
N TRP A 60 1.01 2.30 -11.41
CA TRP A 60 0.74 0.90 -11.13
C TRP A 60 -0.70 0.74 -10.64
N GLY A 61 -1.49 0.01 -11.41
CA GLY A 61 -2.92 -0.17 -11.16
C GLY A 61 -3.82 0.85 -11.87
N VAL A 62 -3.31 1.61 -12.83
CA VAL A 62 -4.13 2.19 -13.90
C VAL A 62 -4.20 1.17 -15.04
N GLU A 63 -4.78 -0.01 -14.78
CA GLU A 63 -5.59 -0.64 -15.82
C GLU A 63 -6.95 0.02 -15.66
N ASP A 64 -7.16 1.09 -16.42
CA ASP A 64 -8.53 1.48 -16.75
C ASP A 64 -9.16 0.23 -17.38
N GLU A 65 -10.08 -0.40 -16.66
CA GLU A 65 -11.04 -1.31 -17.27
C GLU A 65 -11.82 -0.48 -18.30
N GLU A 66 -11.39 -0.53 -19.55
CA GLU A 66 -12.22 -0.23 -20.72
C GLU A 66 -13.00 -1.49 -21.14
#